data_AF-A0A8I2YWH7-F1
#
_entry.id   AF-A0A8I2YWH7-F1
#
_cell.length_a   1.000
_cell.length_b   1.000
_cell.length_c   1.000
_cell.angle_alpha   90.00
_cell.angle_beta   90.00
_cell.angle_gamma   90.00
#
_symmetry.space_group_name_H-M   'P 1'
#
loop_
_entity.id
_entity.type
_entity.pdbx_description
1 polymer ?
#
loop_
_entity_poly.entity_id
_entity_poly.type
_entity_poly.pdbx_seq_one_letter_code
_entity_poly.pdbx_strand_id
1 'polypeptide(L)'
;MRTLTCALFSLFLSLTSASVLSTPQSQQLLQSDNTVEATITRLLAAHNDDPVEVMRLVDPAYAATLDEPRLLQVFGSEPMWMSEGDKLRLKKQGLSFIDLTGRQDSDILKPWQPRSRPVCRLPRSLGACPV
;
A
#
# COMPACT_ATOMS: atom_id res chain seq x y z
N MET A 1 28.46 31.89 73.57
CA MET A 1 29.27 32.89 72.84
C MET A 1 28.62 33.09 71.48
N ARG A 2 28.42 34.37 71.11
CA ARG A 2 27.61 34.87 69.97
C ARG A 2 28.51 35.12 68.76
N THR A 3 27.95 34.94 67.55
CA THR A 3 28.08 35.75 66.30
C THR A 3 27.25 35.00 65.24
N LEU A 4 26.06 35.38 64.72
CA LEU A 4 25.45 36.62 64.20
C LEU A 4 26.03 37.09 62.84
N THR A 5 25.09 37.31 61.90
CA THR A 5 25.13 37.91 60.53
C THR A 5 25.56 36.94 59.41
N CYS A 6 24.94 36.93 58.22
CA CYS A 6 24.49 38.06 57.42
C CYS A 6 23.24 37.73 56.56
N ALA A 7 22.38 38.73 56.45
CA ALA A 7 21.15 38.78 55.68
C ALA A 7 21.38 38.88 54.16
N LEU A 8 20.26 38.94 53.42
CA LEU A 8 19.98 39.45 52.05
C LEU A 8 19.30 38.34 51.22
N PHE A 9 17.98 38.16 51.24
CA PHE A 9 16.90 39.01 50.69
C PHE A 9 17.13 39.45 49.23
N SER A 10 16.61 38.66 48.28
CA SER A 10 16.20 39.06 46.92
C SER A 10 15.34 37.91 46.36
N LEU A 11 14.02 37.94 46.57
CA LEU A 11 13.01 38.62 45.76
C LEU A 11 12.68 37.83 44.47
N PHE A 12 11.52 37.15 44.55
CA PHE A 12 10.47 36.96 43.55
C PHE A 12 10.71 37.29 42.06
N LEU A 13 9.97 36.55 41.22
CA LEU A 13 9.70 36.66 39.76
C LEU A 13 10.49 35.59 38.95
N SER A 14 9.89 34.79 38.07
CA SER A 14 8.56 34.83 37.45
C SER A 14 8.29 33.52 36.71
N LEU A 15 6.99 33.17 36.64
CA LEU A 15 6.39 32.09 35.88
C LEU A 15 6.70 32.14 34.36
N THR A 16 6.37 31.01 33.73
CA THR A 16 6.07 30.76 32.30
C THR A 16 7.25 30.52 31.36
N SER A 17 7.77 29.29 31.33
CA SER A 17 8.18 28.69 30.06
C SER A 17 6.94 28.13 29.37
N ALA A 18 6.51 28.80 28.31
CA ALA A 18 5.44 28.33 27.44
C ALA A 18 5.90 27.06 26.71
N SER A 19 5.13 25.99 26.87
CA SER A 19 5.24 24.79 26.04
C SER A 19 4.83 25.13 24.62
N VAL A 20 5.80 25.25 23.72
CA VAL A 20 5.54 25.16 22.28
C VAL A 20 6.67 24.34 21.66
N LEU A 21 6.68 23.03 21.94
CA LEU A 21 7.32 22.09 21.04
C LEU A 21 6.21 21.42 20.24
N SER A 22 5.75 22.14 19.23
CA SER A 22 4.96 21.59 18.14
C SER A 22 5.81 20.52 17.46
N THR A 23 5.54 19.25 17.74
CA THR A 23 5.98 18.13 16.91
C THR A 23 5.34 18.30 15.53
N PRO A 24 6.08 18.51 14.42
CA PRO A 24 5.50 18.39 13.09
C PRO A 24 5.51 16.90 12.71
N GLN A 25 4.77 16.06 13.46
CA GLN A 25 4.68 14.61 13.18
C GLN A 25 3.48 14.30 12.26
N SER A 26 3.23 15.14 11.26
CA SER A 26 2.20 14.90 10.24
C SER A 26 2.68 15.10 8.81
N GLN A 27 3.97 15.39 8.60
CA GLN A 27 4.53 15.54 7.24
C GLN A 27 5.31 14.31 6.74
N GLN A 28 5.64 13.33 7.59
CA GLN A 28 6.38 12.14 7.15
C GLN A 28 5.53 11.07 6.44
N LEU A 29 4.21 11.03 6.66
CA LEU A 29 3.38 9.97 6.08
C LEU A 29 3.19 10.13 4.56
N LEU A 30 3.08 11.36 4.06
CA LEU A 30 2.84 11.65 2.64
C LEU A 30 4.11 11.65 1.77
N GLN A 31 5.29 11.90 2.33
CA GLN A 31 6.56 11.85 1.58
C GLN A 31 7.09 10.43 1.40
N SER A 32 6.75 9.53 2.33
CA SER A 32 7.06 8.10 2.28
C SER A 32 6.45 7.43 1.05
N ASP A 33 5.14 7.59 0.84
CA ASP A 33 4.41 6.91 -0.24
C ASP A 33 4.94 7.27 -1.63
N ASN A 34 5.25 8.54 -1.85
CA ASN A 34 5.79 9.00 -3.14
C ASN A 34 7.18 8.40 -3.42
N THR A 35 7.97 8.18 -2.37
CA THR A 35 9.33 7.62 -2.49
C THR A 35 9.28 6.11 -2.73
N VAL A 36 8.37 5.41 -2.07
CA VAL A 36 8.15 3.96 -2.25
C VAL A 36 7.65 3.68 -3.67
N GLU A 37 6.63 4.39 -4.14
CA GLU A 37 6.09 4.18 -5.48
C GLU A 37 7.12 4.49 -6.57
N ALA A 38 7.89 5.57 -6.41
CA ALA A 38 8.98 5.90 -7.33
C ALA A 38 10.08 4.82 -7.33
N THR A 39 10.36 4.20 -6.18
CA THR A 39 11.34 3.12 -6.06
C THR A 39 10.83 1.85 -6.74
N ILE A 40 9.58 1.44 -6.49
CA ILE A 40 8.95 0.28 -7.12
C ILE A 40 8.91 0.48 -8.64
N THR A 41 8.51 1.67 -9.11
CA THR A 41 8.48 2.02 -10.54
C THR A 41 9.87 1.86 -11.18
N ARG A 42 10.93 2.33 -10.51
CA ARG A 42 12.32 2.15 -11.01
C ARG A 42 12.74 0.69 -11.04
N LEU A 43 12.39 -0.09 -10.01
CA LEU A 43 12.69 -1.53 -9.98
C LEU A 43 11.96 -2.27 -11.10
N LEU A 44 10.68 -2.00 -11.33
CA LEU A 44 9.93 -2.60 -12.43
C LEU A 44 10.57 -2.28 -13.78
N ALA A 45 10.97 -1.03 -14.01
CA ALA A 45 11.66 -0.63 -15.23
C ALA A 45 13.02 -1.36 -15.41
N ALA A 46 13.75 -1.60 -14.32
CA ALA A 46 15.04 -2.31 -14.36
C ALA A 46 14.89 -3.83 -14.58
N HIS A 47 13.73 -4.40 -14.28
CA HIS A 47 13.46 -5.84 -14.32
C HIS A 47 12.42 -6.23 -15.38
N ASN A 48 12.52 -5.66 -16.59
CA ASN A 48 11.66 -5.96 -17.75
C ASN A 48 10.17 -5.85 -17.46
N ASP A 49 9.79 -4.99 -16.52
CA ASP A 49 8.42 -4.83 -16.10
C ASP A 49 7.81 -6.15 -15.53
N ASP A 50 8.62 -7.10 -15.02
CA ASP A 50 8.11 -8.31 -14.37
C ASP A 50 7.92 -8.10 -12.85
N PRO A 51 6.68 -8.11 -12.33
CA PRO A 51 6.43 -7.92 -10.91
C PRO A 51 6.98 -9.06 -10.05
N VAL A 52 7.22 -10.25 -10.61
CA VAL A 52 7.76 -11.40 -9.88
C VAL A 52 9.23 -11.17 -9.55
N GLU A 53 10.03 -10.70 -10.50
CA GLU A 53 11.44 -10.39 -10.25
C GLU A 53 11.61 -9.27 -9.22
N VAL A 54 10.77 -8.24 -9.29
CA VAL A 54 10.78 -7.17 -8.29
C VAL A 54 10.35 -7.68 -6.91
N MET A 55 9.31 -8.53 -6.83
CA MET A 55 8.85 -9.08 -5.56
C MET A 55 9.93 -9.92 -4.86
N ARG A 56 10.72 -10.68 -5.61
CA ARG A 56 11.87 -11.44 -5.06
C ARG A 56 12.92 -10.57 -4.39
N LEU A 57 13.07 -9.33 -4.85
CA LEU A 57 14.02 -8.36 -4.27
C LEU A 57 13.43 -7.59 -3.09
N VAL A 58 12.16 -7.20 -3.20
CA VAL A 58 11.48 -6.35 -2.20
C VAL A 58 11.06 -7.16 -0.98
N ASP A 59 10.55 -8.38 -1.18
CA ASP A 59 10.12 -9.27 -0.11
C ASP A 59 10.56 -10.72 -0.38
N PRO A 60 11.83 -11.06 -0.03
CA PRO A 60 12.36 -12.41 -0.20
C PRO A 60 11.61 -13.47 0.62
N ALA A 61 10.93 -13.08 1.70
CA ALA A 61 10.16 -14.03 2.51
C ALA A 61 8.87 -14.43 1.79
N TYR A 62 8.16 -13.46 1.21
CA TYR A 62 6.99 -13.72 0.38
C TYR A 62 7.36 -14.41 -0.94
N ALA A 63 8.56 -14.19 -1.46
CA ALA A 63 9.04 -14.77 -2.71
C ALA A 63 8.93 -16.30 -2.77
N ALA A 64 9.07 -16.98 -1.63
CA ALA A 64 8.91 -18.44 -1.54
C ALA A 64 7.50 -18.93 -1.91
N THR A 65 6.50 -18.05 -1.84
CA THR A 65 5.09 -18.37 -2.17
C THR A 65 4.77 -18.14 -3.64
N LEU A 66 5.65 -17.49 -4.42
CA LEU A 66 5.37 -17.09 -5.80
C LEU A 66 5.18 -18.29 -6.74
N ASP A 67 5.80 -19.43 -6.43
CA ASP A 67 5.66 -20.67 -7.20
C ASP A 67 4.51 -21.56 -6.69
N GLU A 68 3.74 -21.12 -5.68
CA GLU A 68 2.59 -21.88 -5.19
C GLU A 68 1.52 -22.02 -6.30
N PRO A 69 0.94 -23.23 -6.47
CA PRO A 69 -0.09 -23.45 -7.46
C PRO A 69 -1.40 -22.76 -7.04
N ARG A 70 -2.00 -22.05 -7.98
CA ARG A 70 -3.28 -21.36 -7.86
C ARG A 70 -4.22 -21.76 -8.98
N LEU A 71 -5.46 -22.11 -8.65
CA LEU A 71 -6.50 -22.36 -9.63
C LEU A 71 -7.16 -21.03 -10.00
N LEU A 72 -6.79 -20.48 -11.16
CA LEU A 72 -7.24 -19.17 -11.60
C LEU A 72 -8.25 -19.31 -12.75
N GLN A 73 -9.38 -18.64 -12.62
CA GLN A 73 -10.33 -18.46 -13.72
C GLN A 73 -10.21 -17.04 -14.26
N VAL A 74 -9.60 -16.91 -15.44
CA VAL A 74 -9.52 -15.64 -16.18
C VAL A 74 -10.81 -15.44 -16.97
N PHE A 75 -11.28 -14.19 -17.10
CA PHE A 75 -12.52 -13.90 -17.82
C PHE A 75 -12.52 -14.49 -19.24
N GLY A 76 -13.58 -15.22 -19.58
CA GLY A 76 -13.73 -15.87 -20.89
C GLY A 76 -12.88 -17.12 -21.10
N SER A 77 -12.20 -17.61 -20.06
CA SER A 77 -11.40 -18.83 -20.09
C SER A 77 -11.87 -19.82 -19.01
N GLU A 78 -11.61 -21.10 -19.26
CA GLU A 78 -11.80 -22.14 -18.24
C GLU A 78 -10.80 -21.97 -17.08
N PRO A 79 -11.14 -22.43 -15.86
CA PRO A 79 -10.20 -22.44 -14.75
C PRO A 79 -8.93 -23.24 -15.09
N MET A 80 -7.77 -22.66 -14.83
CA MET A 80 -6.47 -23.28 -15.09
C MET A 80 -5.54 -23.14 -13.88
N TRP A 81 -4.69 -24.13 -13.68
CA TRP A 81 -3.62 -24.07 -12.68
C TRP A 81 -2.48 -23.19 -13.18
N MET A 82 -2.13 -22.18 -12.39
CA MET A 82 -1.09 -21.19 -12.64
C MET A 82 -0.29 -20.97 -11.35
N SER A 83 0.79 -20.19 -11.36
CA SER A 83 1.51 -19.83 -10.13
C SER A 83 0.92 -18.57 -9.47
N GLU A 84 1.19 -18.34 -8.18
CA GLU A 84 0.91 -17.04 -7.53
C GLU A 84 1.69 -15.90 -8.22
N GLY A 85 2.87 -16.17 -8.77
CA GLY A 85 3.60 -15.23 -9.61
C GLY A 85 2.83 -14.82 -10.87
N ASP A 86 2.20 -15.78 -11.55
CA ASP A 86 1.37 -15.47 -12.72
C ASP A 86 0.12 -14.68 -12.35
N LYS A 87 -0.42 -14.90 -11.15
CA LYS A 87 -1.50 -14.07 -10.59
C LYS A 87 -1.07 -12.60 -10.46
N LEU A 88 0.17 -12.32 -10.07
CA LEU A 88 0.72 -10.96 -10.05
C LEU A 88 0.84 -10.38 -11.46
N ARG A 89 1.28 -11.18 -12.44
CA ARG A 89 1.37 -10.76 -13.84
C ARG A 89 -0.01 -10.44 -14.44
N LEU A 90 -1.03 -11.24 -14.14
CA LEU A 90 -2.42 -10.97 -14.54
C LEU A 90 -2.94 -9.66 -13.94
N LYS A 91 -2.68 -9.42 -12.65
CA LYS A 91 -3.04 -8.15 -11.99
C LYS A 91 -2.39 -6.96 -12.68
N LYS A 92 -1.10 -7.07 -13.02
CA LYS A 92 -0.36 -6.03 -13.73
C LYS A 92 -0.92 -5.74 -15.11
N GLN A 93 -1.33 -6.76 -15.85
CA GLN A 93 -1.97 -6.62 -17.16
C GLN A 93 -3.40 -6.04 -17.08
N GLY A 94 -3.93 -5.81 -15.88
CA GLY A 94 -5.30 -5.32 -15.67
C GLY A 94 -6.37 -6.37 -15.97
N LEU A 95 -6.00 -7.64 -16.09
CA LEU A 95 -6.93 -8.73 -16.35
C LEU A 95 -7.71 -9.08 -15.09
N SER A 96 -9.01 -9.31 -15.26
CA SER A 96 -9.89 -9.76 -14.18
C SER A 96 -9.91 -11.28 -14.11
N PHE A 97 -9.69 -11.81 -12.92
CA PHE A 97 -9.72 -13.25 -12.65
C PHE A 97 -10.33 -13.53 -11.27
N ILE A 98 -10.72 -14.79 -11.03
CA ILE A 98 -11.07 -15.30 -9.71
C ILE A 98 -10.05 -16.36 -9.30
N ASP A 99 -9.58 -16.25 -8.06
CA ASP A 99 -8.83 -17.29 -7.39
C ASP A 99 -9.82 -18.30 -6.77
N LEU A 100 -9.80 -19.51 -7.32
CA LEU A 100 -10.64 -20.65 -6.92
C LEU A 100 -9.85 -21.65 -6.06
N THR A 101 -8.58 -21.36 -5.74
CA THR A 101 -7.73 -22.25 -4.94
C THR A 101 -8.39 -22.54 -3.60
N GLY A 102 -8.54 -23.82 -3.26
CA GLY A 102 -9.14 -24.27 -2.00
C GLY A 102 -10.65 -24.03 -1.88
N ARG A 103 -11.34 -23.61 -2.94
CA ARG A 103 -12.81 -23.56 -2.96
C ARG A 103 -13.40 -24.96 -3.12
N GLN A 104 -14.59 -25.16 -2.56
CA GLN A 104 -15.37 -26.37 -2.79
C GLN A 104 -15.94 -26.37 -4.22
N ASP A 105 -16.14 -27.55 -4.81
CA ASP A 105 -16.63 -27.70 -6.19
C ASP A 105 -17.95 -26.95 -6.45
N SER A 106 -18.80 -26.82 -5.43
CA SER A 106 -20.05 -26.08 -5.47
C SER A 106 -19.89 -24.58 -5.75
N ASP A 107 -18.71 -24.02 -5.48
CA ASP A 107 -18.37 -22.62 -5.76
C ASP A 107 -17.67 -22.42 -7.10
N ILE A 108 -17.10 -23.48 -7.68
CA ILE A 108 -16.42 -23.47 -8.98
C ILE A 108 -17.46 -23.52 -10.12
N LEU A 109 -18.57 -24.23 -9.92
CA LEU A 109 -19.63 -24.41 -10.94
C LEU A 109 -20.56 -23.20 -11.11
N LYS A 110 -20.37 -22.11 -10.35
CA LYS A 110 -21.19 -20.91 -10.47
C LYS A 110 -20.67 -20.05 -11.63
N PRO A 111 -21.51 -19.69 -12.61
CA PRO A 111 -21.11 -18.78 -13.68
C PRO A 111 -20.53 -17.48 -13.12
N TRP A 112 -19.36 -17.09 -13.62
CA TRP A 112 -18.70 -15.84 -13.22
C TRP A 112 -19.62 -14.65 -13.53
N GLN A 113 -19.98 -13.89 -12.49
CA GLN A 113 -20.73 -12.64 -12.63
C GLN A 113 -19.74 -11.49 -12.60
N PRO A 114 -19.62 -10.67 -13.66
CA PRO A 114 -18.79 -9.47 -13.60
C PRO A 114 -19.28 -8.60 -12.45
N ARG A 115 -18.39 -8.28 -11.51
CA ARG A 115 -18.63 -7.14 -10.64
C ARG A 115 -18.59 -5.90 -11.53
N SER A 116 -19.76 -5.40 -11.90
CA SER A 116 -19.89 -4.08 -12.49
C SER A 116 -19.18 -3.12 -11.55
N ARG A 117 -18.04 -2.58 -11.99
CA ARG A 117 -17.52 -1.38 -11.34
C ARG A 117 -18.68 -0.38 -11.38
N PRO A 118 -18.97 0.36 -10.29
CA PRO A 118 -19.89 1.48 -10.42
C PRO A 118 -19.33 2.35 -11.54
N VAL A 119 -20.03 2.39 -12.66
CA VAL A 119 -19.77 3.38 -13.68
C VAL A 119 -19.95 4.69 -12.95
N CYS A 120 -18.86 5.45 -12.77
CA CYS A 120 -18.94 6.83 -12.34
C CYS A 120 -19.84 7.53 -13.35
N ARG A 121 -21.14 7.56 -13.06
CA ARG A 121 -22.13 8.28 -13.83
C ARG A 121 -21.98 9.73 -13.39
N LEU A 122 -20.92 10.37 -13.86
CA LEU A 122 -20.76 11.81 -13.73
C LEU A 122 -22.00 12.46 -14.39
N PRO A 123 -22.58 13.50 -13.77
CA PRO A 123 -23.59 14.29 -14.43
C PRO A 123 -23.02 14.84 -15.75
N ARG A 124 -23.87 14.89 -16.77
CA ARG A 124 -23.60 15.26 -18.18
C ARG A 124 -23.06 16.68 -18.41
N SER A 125 -22.52 17.36 -17.40
CA SER A 125 -21.96 18.69 -17.52
C SER A 125 -20.47 18.66 -17.26
N LEU A 126 -19.71 19.17 -18.24
CA LEU A 126 -18.24 19.34 -18.30
C LEU A 126 -17.54 18.18 -18.99
N GLY A 127 -17.26 18.42 -20.27
CA GLY A 127 -16.70 17.48 -21.21
C GLY A 127 -15.18 17.31 -21.13
N ALA A 128 -14.74 16.41 -22.01
CA ALA A 128 -13.38 16.05 -22.42
C ALA A 128 -12.56 15.17 -21.46
N CYS A 129 -12.51 13.88 -21.78
CA CYS A 129 -11.33 13.05 -21.51
C CYS A 129 -10.31 13.29 -22.65
N PRO A 130 -9.04 13.60 -22.38
CA PRO A 130 -8.00 13.52 -23.41
C PRO A 130 -7.68 12.05 -23.72
N VAL A 131 -7.41 11.80 -25.01
CA VAL A 131 -6.98 10.51 -25.58
C VAL A 131 -5.52 10.22 -25.21
#